data_AF-A0A8T6PD40-F1
#
_entry.id   AF-A0A8T6PD40-F1
#
_cell.length_a   1.000
_cell.length_b   1.000
_cell.length_c   1.000
_cell.angle_alpha   90.00
_cell.angle_beta   90.00
_cell.angle_gamma   90.00
#
_symmetry.space_group_name_H-M   'P 1'
#
loop_
_entity.id
_entity.type
_entity.pdbx_description
1 polymer ?
#
loop_
_entity_poly.entity_id
_entity_poly.type
_entity_poly.pdbx_seq_one_letter_code
_entity_poly.pdbx_strand_id
1 'polypeptide(L)' 'MIQERRRHRVLVTGATGFLGYRVVIALLEIDAQVAVLVRPDRQESLMPLRDRIQILHGDVWNRASLKGRA' A
#
# COMPACT_ATOMS: atom_id res chain seq x y z
N MET A 1 13.43 25.77 -11.54
CA MET A 1 13.81 24.61 -10.71
C MET A 1 12.56 24.07 -10.05
N ILE A 2 11.93 23.06 -10.66
CA ILE A 2 10.76 22.41 -10.07
C ILE A 2 11.32 21.50 -8.98
N GLN A 3 11.15 21.88 -7.71
CA GLN A 3 11.37 20.94 -6.62
C GLN A 3 10.32 19.86 -6.78
N GLU A 4 10.77 18.68 -7.21
CA GLU A 4 10.02 17.44 -7.17
C GLU A 4 9.71 17.20 -5.69
N ARG A 5 8.58 17.75 -5.20
CA ARG A 5 8.12 17.51 -3.83
C ARG A 5 8.11 16.00 -3.71
N ARG A 6 8.96 15.44 -2.85
CA ARG A 6 8.99 13.99 -2.59
C ARG A 6 7.56 13.60 -2.26
N ARG A 7 6.83 13.04 -3.24
CA ARG A 7 5.51 12.48 -2.97
C ARG A 7 5.74 11.45 -1.87
N HIS A 8 5.04 11.58 -0.75
CA HIS A 8 5.22 10.69 0.38
C HIS A 8 4.93 9.26 -0.11
N ARG A 9 5.97 8.43 -0.21
CA ARG A 9 5.86 7.03 -0.60
C ARG A 9 5.58 6.24 0.67
N VAL A 10 4.42 5.60 0.73
CA VAL A 10 3.96 4.91 1.94
C VAL A 10 3.62 3.46 1.60
N LEU A 11 4.17 2.53 2.36
CA LEU A 11 3.78 1.12 2.34
C LEU A 11 2.85 0.84 3.51
N VAL A 12 1.64 0.36 3.24
CA VAL A 12 0.66 -0.03 4.27
C VAL A 12 0.54 -1.55 4.32
N THR A 13 0.85 -2.12 5.47
CA THR A 13 0.54 -3.52 5.80
C THR A 13 -0.85 -3.60 6.45
N GLY A 14 -1.59 -4.70 6.24
CA GLY A 14 -2.93 -4.83 6.84
C GLY A 14 -3.97 -3.87 6.23
N ALA A 15 -3.72 -3.39 5.01
CA ALA A 15 -4.61 -2.48 4.27
C ALA A 15 -6.01 -3.07 3.97
N THR A 16 -6.16 -4.38 4.08
CA THR A 16 -7.44 -5.09 3.88
C THR A 16 -8.30 -5.12 5.15
N GLY A 17 -7.74 -4.70 6.29
CA GLY A 17 -8.45 -4.59 7.56
C GLY A 17 -9.14 -3.23 7.73
N PHE A 18 -9.95 -3.11 8.80
CA PHE A 18 -10.75 -1.91 9.07
C PHE A 18 -9.93 -0.61 9.14
N LEU A 19 -8.87 -0.60 9.94
CA LEU A 19 -8.04 0.59 10.12
C LEU A 19 -7.12 0.83 8.92
N GLY A 20 -6.47 -0.22 8.43
CA GLY A 20 -5.54 -0.11 7.30
C GLY A 20 -6.20 0.45 6.05
N TYR A 21 -7.44 0.03 5.75
CA TYR A 21 -8.20 0.54 4.62
C TYR A 21 -8.49 2.04 4.74
N ARG A 22 -8.91 2.50 5.92
CA ARG A 22 -9.16 3.93 6.19
C ARG A 22 -7.88 4.77 6.12
N VAL A 23 -6.76 4.22 6.58
CA VAL A 23 -5.44 4.84 6.44
C VAL A 23 -5.06 5.00 4.97
N VAL A 24 -5.28 3.98 4.14
CA VAL A 24 -5.05 4.09 2.69
C VAL A 24 -5.90 5.20 2.08
N ILE A 25 -7.18 5.31 2.42
CA ILE A 25 -8.04 6.40 1.93
C ILE A 25 -7.47 7.76 2.33
N ALA A 26 -7.17 7.97 3.62
CA ALA A 26 -6.64 9.25 4.10
C ALA A 26 -5.30 9.62 3.44
N LEU A 27 -4.43 8.65 3.16
CA LEU A 27 -3.17 8.86 2.44
C LEU A 27 -3.41 9.27 0.98
N LEU A 28 -4.38 8.64 0.32
CA LEU A 28 -4.77 8.96 -1.05
C LEU A 28 -5.43 10.35 -1.16
N GLU A 29 -6.11 10.82 -0.12
CA GLU A 29 -6.70 12.18 -0.06
C GLU A 29 -5.63 13.29 -0.01
N ILE A 30 -4.45 13.00 0.57
CA ILE A 30 -3.31 13.92 0.61
C ILE A 30 -2.32 13.69 -0.55
N ASP A 31 -2.76 13.00 -1.61
CA ASP A 31 -2.00 12.73 -2.85
C ASP A 31 -0.67 11.97 -2.61
N ALA A 32 -0.62 11.15 -1.55
CA ALA A 32 0.50 10.26 -1.27
C ALA A 32 0.58 9.12 -2.30
N GLN A 33 1.79 8.63 -2.54
CA GLN A 33 2.00 7.44 -3.37
C GLN A 33 1.94 6.19 -2.49
N VAL A 34 0.86 5.43 -2.60
CA VAL A 34 0.57 4.32 -1.69
C VAL A 34 0.83 2.97 -2.35
N ALA A 35 1.62 2.15 -1.67
CA ALA A 35 1.70 0.72 -1.90
C ALA A 35 1.07 -0.03 -0.73
N VAL A 36 0.47 -1.18 -1.00
CA VAL A 36 -0.12 -2.05 0.02
C VAL A 36 0.50 -3.44 -0.06
N LEU A 37 0.88 -4.01 1.08
CA LEU A 37 1.34 -5.39 1.16
C LEU A 37 0.20 -6.27 1.67
N VAL A 38 -0.23 -7.21 0.84
CA VAL A 38 -1.37 -8.08 1.13
C VAL A 38 -1.05 -9.54 0.82
N ARG A 39 -1.70 -10.45 1.54
CA ARG A 39 -1.71 -11.87 1.14
C ARG A 39 -2.58 -12.05 -0.12
N PRO A 40 -2.19 -12.93 -1.07
CA PRO A 40 -2.91 -13.09 -2.34
C PRO A 40 -4.43 -13.34 -2.20
N ASP A 41 -4.83 -14.06 -1.15
CA ASP A 41 -6.22 -14.42 -0.84
C ASP A 41 -7.05 -13.30 -0.20
N ARG A 42 -6.48 -12.11 0.05
CA ARG A 42 -7.12 -11.06 0.86
C ARG A 42 -7.36 -9.72 0.14
N GLN A 43 -7.08 -9.63 -1.16
CA GLN A 43 -7.08 -8.33 -1.86
C GLN A 43 -8.46 -7.78 -2.26
N GLU A 44 -9.55 -8.54 -2.12
CA GLU A 44 -10.88 -8.18 -2.64
C GLU A 44 -11.38 -6.81 -2.15
N SER A 45 -11.15 -6.50 -0.87
CA SER A 45 -11.56 -5.21 -0.28
C SER A 45 -10.85 -4.00 -0.89
N LEU A 46 -9.76 -4.20 -1.62
CA LEU A 46 -8.95 -3.15 -2.24
C LEU A 46 -9.32 -2.92 -3.72
N MET A 47 -10.19 -3.74 -4.31
CA MET A 47 -10.60 -3.57 -5.72
C MET A 47 -11.12 -2.16 -6.05
N PRO A 48 -11.90 -1.47 -5.19
CA PRO A 48 -12.32 -0.09 -5.46
C PRO A 48 -11.17 0.92 -5.56
N LEU A 49 -9.98 0.59 -5.03
CA LEU A 49 -8.82 1.48 -4.98
C LEU A 49 -7.71 1.05 -5.95
N ARG A 50 -7.91 -0.02 -6.72
CA ARG A 50 -6.86 -0.71 -7.49
C ARG A 50 -6.09 0.21 -8.45
N ASP A 51 -6.75 1.21 -9.03
CA ASP A 51 -6.13 2.13 -9.98
C ASP A 51 -5.32 3.26 -9.29
N ARG A 52 -5.41 3.37 -7.96
CA ARG A 52 -4.76 4.44 -7.17
C ARG A 52 -3.65 3.93 -6.25
N ILE A 53 -3.51 2.61 -6.10
CA ILE A 53 -2.55 1.98 -5.20
C ILE A 53 -1.72 0.93 -5.94
N GLN A 54 -0.48 0.71 -5.50
CA GLN A 54 0.29 -0.46 -5.92
C GLN A 54 0.00 -1.63 -4.97
N ILE A 55 -0.51 -2.74 -5.50
CA ILE A 55 -0.69 -3.97 -4.72
C ILE A 55 0.58 -4.81 -4.82
N LEU A 56 1.17 -5.10 -3.66
CA LEU A 56 2.30 -6.02 -3.49
C LEU A 56 1.82 -7.26 -2.74
N HIS A 57 2.25 -8.43 -3.18
CA HIS A 57 1.92 -9.68 -2.50
C HIS A 57 3.03 -10.13 -1.56
N GLY A 58 2.67 -10.45 -0.33
CA GLY A 58 3.58 -11.00 0.67
C GLY A 58 2.90 -11.17 2.03
N ASP A 59 3.61 -11.79 2.95
CA ASP A 59 3.18 -12.03 4.32
C ASP A 59 4.24 -11.51 5.30
N VAL A 60 3.85 -10.56 6.14
CA VAL A 60 4.71 -9.92 7.15
C VAL A 60 5.31 -10.93 8.14
N TRP A 61 4.67 -12.09 8.32
CA TRP A 61 5.16 -13.18 9.17
C TRP A 61 6.09 -14.14 8.43
N ASN A 62 6.11 -14.12 7.10
CA ASN A 62 7.00 -14.94 6.28
C ASN A 62 8.12 -14.08 5.69
N ARG A 63 9.28 -14.07 6.37
CA ARG A 63 10.47 -13.30 5.94
C ARG A 63 10.86 -13.56 4.48
N ALA A 64 10.72 -14.80 3.98
CA ALA A 64 11.10 -15.13 2.61
C ALA A 64 10.23 -14.41 1.56
N SER A 65 9.02 -13.98 1.95
CA SER A 65 8.09 -13.22 1.10
C SER A 65 8.36 -11.71 1.07
N LEU A 66 9.23 -11.19 1.95
CA LEU A 66 9.47 -9.75 2.13
C LEU A 66 10.75 -9.24 1.44
N LYS A 67 11.23 -9.94 0.42
CA LYS A 67 12.46 -9.53 -0.28
C LYS A 67 12.22 -8.23 -1.06
N GLY A 68 12.84 -7.15 -0.61
CA GLY A 68 12.93 -5.87 -1.32
C GLY A 68 14.19 -5.78 -2.19
N ARG A 69 14.27 -4.73 -3.02
CA ARG A 69 15.52 -4.27 -3.63
C ARG A 69 16.04 -3.12 -2.78
N ALA A 70 17.28 -3.22 -2.30
CA ALA A 70 17.99 -2.13 -1.63
C ALA A 70 18.48 -1.11 -2.66
#